data_AF-A0A815ZHC1-F1
#
_entry.id   AF-A0A815ZHC1-F1
#
_cell.length_a   1.000
_cell.length_b   1.000
_cell.length_c   1.000
_cell.angle_alpha   90.00
_cell.angle_beta   90.00
_cell.angle_gamma   90.00
#
_symmetry.space_group_name_H-M   'P 1'
#
loop_
_entity.id
_entity.type
_entity.pdbx_description
1 polymer ?
#
loop_
_entity_poly.entity_id
_entity_poly.type
_entity_poly.pdbx_seq_one_letter_code
_entity_poly.pdbx_strand_id
1 'polypeptide(L)'
;MKNSRQISFTWTKLVLSALVPLMIGIFTVVSTIQQQRIPNEHRRQDHQIAATQRKQDQDLANLTRIKDQQIANLTREQDKQHTTELRRQDQRQAKDFYSNDVFKTYIEDILNSLFKANHESKFVDDATRPSYIRAKTLTALRELDPDRRKHVLLFLYETKLINMQLATENGSFMLLKITGLEPLKSTPVKSAPSGIAAWKKTPSSLALVKFTFESNALLKYALINT
;
A
#
# COMPACT_ATOMS: atom_id res chain seq x y z
N MET A 1 -82.75 -63.56 -71.19
CA MET A 1 -82.45 -62.47 -70.23
C MET A 1 -80.99 -62.51 -69.71
N LYS A 2 -79.97 -62.70 -70.57
CA LYS A 2 -78.55 -62.81 -70.14
C LYS A 2 -77.67 -61.59 -70.47
N ASN A 3 -78.13 -60.67 -71.33
CA ASN A 3 -77.35 -59.51 -71.78
C ASN A 3 -77.28 -58.32 -70.79
N SER A 4 -78.22 -58.17 -69.86
CA SER A 4 -78.21 -57.03 -68.93
C SER A 4 -77.12 -57.11 -67.86
N ARG A 5 -76.64 -58.33 -67.53
CA ARG A 5 -75.58 -58.54 -66.52
C ARG A 5 -74.16 -58.22 -67.03
N GLN A 6 -73.91 -58.27 -68.35
CA GLN A 6 -72.59 -57.92 -68.88
C GLN A 6 -72.40 -56.41 -69.07
N ILE A 7 -73.49 -55.71 -69.42
CA ILE A 7 -73.45 -54.25 -69.58
C ILE A 7 -73.15 -53.58 -68.22
N SER A 8 -73.76 -54.03 -67.12
CA SER A 8 -73.48 -53.49 -65.78
C SER A 8 -72.05 -53.72 -65.29
N PHE A 9 -71.42 -54.83 -65.71
CA PHE A 9 -70.02 -55.13 -65.38
C PHE A 9 -69.02 -54.26 -66.16
N THR A 10 -69.40 -53.78 -67.34
CA THR A 10 -68.55 -52.92 -68.17
C THR A 10 -68.55 -51.48 -67.66
N TRP A 11 -69.71 -51.00 -67.22
CA TRP A 11 -69.86 -49.68 -66.59
C TRP A 11 -69.09 -49.56 -65.26
N THR A 12 -69.08 -50.60 -64.43
CA THR A 12 -68.32 -50.61 -63.17
C THR A 12 -66.81 -50.54 -63.41
N LYS A 13 -66.29 -51.23 -64.44
CA LYS A 13 -64.88 -51.13 -64.83
C LYS A 13 -64.49 -49.71 -65.28
N LEU A 14 -65.36 -49.02 -66.02
CA LEU A 14 -65.13 -47.68 -66.54
C LEU A 14 -65.11 -46.63 -65.42
N VAL A 15 -66.05 -46.73 -64.47
CA VAL A 15 -66.05 -45.88 -63.27
C VAL A 15 -64.82 -46.12 -62.42
N LEU A 16 -64.41 -47.39 -62.24
CA LEU A 16 -63.24 -47.74 -61.44
C LEU A 16 -61.93 -47.24 -62.08
N SER A 17 -61.80 -47.31 -63.41
CA SER A 17 -60.62 -46.80 -64.11
C SER A 17 -60.52 -45.27 -64.11
N ALA A 18 -61.65 -44.56 -64.03
CA ALA A 18 -61.68 -43.10 -63.88
C ALA A 18 -61.41 -42.64 -62.44
N LEU A 19 -61.75 -43.46 -61.43
CA LEU A 19 -61.60 -43.12 -60.02
C LEU A 19 -60.12 -43.01 -59.60
N VAL A 20 -59.27 -43.90 -60.09
CA VAL A 20 -57.84 -43.95 -59.76
C VAL A 20 -57.11 -42.64 -60.10
N PRO A 21 -57.15 -42.11 -61.34
CA PRO A 21 -56.50 -40.85 -61.68
C PRO A 21 -57.12 -39.64 -60.96
N LEU A 22 -58.42 -39.68 -60.65
CA LEU A 22 -59.07 -38.62 -59.88
C LEU A 22 -58.56 -38.56 -58.43
N MET A 23 -58.39 -39.72 -57.78
CA MET A 23 -57.78 -39.80 -56.45
C MET A 23 -56.33 -39.31 -56.45
N ILE A 24 -55.55 -39.66 -57.47
CA ILE A 24 -54.17 -39.18 -57.64
C ILE A 24 -54.16 -37.66 -57.80
N GLY A 25 -55.04 -37.09 -58.62
CA GLY A 25 -55.13 -35.64 -58.83
C GLY A 25 -55.47 -34.87 -57.55
N ILE A 26 -56.47 -35.33 -56.78
CA ILE A 26 -56.82 -34.71 -55.49
C ILE A 26 -55.64 -34.82 -54.52
N PHE A 27 -54.99 -35.98 -54.45
CA PHE A 27 -53.84 -36.20 -53.58
C PHE A 27 -52.68 -35.25 -53.94
N THR A 28 -52.39 -35.05 -55.23
CA THR A 28 -51.35 -34.13 -55.69
C THR A 28 -51.65 -32.69 -55.28
N VAL A 29 -52.89 -32.21 -55.41
CA VAL A 29 -53.25 -30.83 -55.01
C VAL A 29 -53.10 -30.64 -53.50
N VAL A 30 -53.58 -31.60 -52.70
CA VAL A 30 -53.47 -31.54 -51.23
C VAL A 30 -52.02 -31.60 -50.77
N SER A 31 -51.21 -32.50 -51.33
CA SER A 31 -49.79 -32.62 -50.97
C SER A 31 -49.01 -31.35 -51.34
N THR A 32 -49.33 -30.73 -52.48
CA THR A 32 -48.71 -29.47 -52.92
C THR A 32 -49.01 -28.33 -51.94
N ILE A 33 -50.25 -28.21 -51.45
CA ILE A 33 -50.62 -27.18 -50.47
C ILE A 33 -49.94 -27.43 -49.12
N GLN A 34 -49.81 -28.69 -48.67
CA GLN A 34 -49.09 -29.01 -47.43
C GLN A 34 -47.58 -28.71 -47.54
N GLN A 35 -46.96 -29.04 -48.68
CA GLN A 35 -45.54 -28.78 -48.93
C GLN A 35 -45.19 -27.29 -48.87
N GLN A 36 -46.13 -26.38 -49.16
CA GLN A 36 -45.88 -24.94 -49.07
C GLN A 36 -45.99 -24.39 -47.63
N ARG A 37 -46.72 -25.06 -46.72
CA ARG A 37 -46.93 -24.56 -45.35
C ARG A 37 -45.74 -24.83 -44.43
N ILE A 38 -45.16 -26.02 -44.52
CA ILE A 38 -44.01 -26.46 -43.69
C ILE A 38 -42.80 -25.50 -43.78
N PRO A 39 -42.30 -25.11 -44.96
CA PRO A 39 -41.12 -24.24 -45.06
C PRO A 39 -41.40 -22.82 -44.58
N ASN A 40 -42.64 -22.32 -44.71
CA ASN A 40 -42.99 -20.98 -44.23
C ASN A 40 -43.03 -20.90 -42.71
N GLU A 41 -43.53 -21.96 -42.05
CA GLU A 41 -43.53 -22.02 -40.59
C GLU A 41 -42.11 -22.16 -40.04
N HIS A 42 -41.27 -23.00 -40.66
CA HIS A 42 -39.85 -23.08 -40.31
C HIS A 42 -39.13 -21.75 -40.48
N ARG A 43 -39.32 -21.02 -41.57
CA ARG A 43 -38.72 -19.68 -41.73
C ARG A 43 -39.13 -18.72 -40.63
N ARG A 44 -40.40 -18.74 -40.20
CA ARG A 44 -40.88 -17.90 -39.09
C ARG A 44 -40.23 -18.29 -37.77
N GLN A 45 -40.13 -19.58 -37.49
CA GLN A 45 -39.44 -20.09 -36.30
C GLN A 45 -37.96 -19.71 -36.34
N ASP A 46 -37.27 -19.91 -37.45
CA ASP A 46 -35.87 -19.55 -37.63
C ASP A 46 -35.63 -18.05 -37.41
N HIS A 47 -36.52 -17.19 -37.91
CA HIS A 47 -36.45 -15.76 -37.66
C HIS A 47 -36.64 -15.40 -36.18
N GLN A 48 -37.57 -16.07 -35.48
CA GLN A 48 -37.79 -15.85 -34.05
C GLN A 48 -36.61 -16.34 -33.20
N ILE A 49 -36.05 -17.51 -33.54
CA ILE A 49 -34.88 -18.08 -32.89
C ILE A 49 -33.68 -17.14 -33.09
N ALA A 50 -33.42 -16.71 -34.32
CA ALA A 50 -32.34 -15.78 -34.62
C ALA A 50 -32.50 -14.42 -33.90
N ALA A 51 -33.73 -13.89 -33.82
CA ALA A 51 -33.99 -12.64 -33.10
C ALA A 51 -33.78 -12.79 -31.59
N THR A 52 -34.20 -13.92 -31.01
CA THR A 52 -34.02 -14.22 -29.59
C THR A 52 -32.54 -14.40 -29.26
N GLN A 53 -31.81 -15.13 -30.10
CA GLN A 53 -30.38 -15.34 -29.93
C GLN A 53 -29.59 -14.03 -30.00
N ARG A 54 -29.89 -13.16 -30.98
CA ARG A 54 -29.26 -11.82 -31.04
C ARG A 54 -29.51 -10.98 -29.79
N LYS A 55 -30.71 -11.05 -29.21
CA LYS A 55 -31.01 -10.34 -27.95
C LYS A 55 -30.18 -10.91 -26.79
N GLN A 56 -30.14 -12.23 -26.67
CA GLN A 56 -29.33 -12.90 -25.65
C GLN A 56 -27.84 -12.56 -25.78
N ASP A 57 -27.31 -12.56 -27.00
CA ASP A 57 -25.92 -12.20 -27.28
C ASP A 57 -25.63 -10.74 -26.92
N GLN A 58 -26.56 -9.83 -27.24
CA GLN A 58 -26.44 -8.42 -26.89
C GLN A 58 -26.47 -8.21 -25.37
N ASP A 59 -27.36 -8.89 -24.66
CA ASP A 59 -27.45 -8.82 -23.20
C ASP A 59 -26.20 -9.40 -22.53
N LEU A 60 -25.68 -10.51 -23.05
CA LEU A 60 -24.44 -11.13 -22.59
C LEU A 60 -23.23 -10.21 -22.82
N ALA A 61 -23.16 -9.57 -23.99
CA ALA A 61 -22.10 -8.61 -24.30
C ALA A 61 -22.15 -7.38 -23.39
N ASN A 62 -23.35 -6.86 -23.10
CA ASN A 62 -23.52 -5.74 -22.17
C ASN A 62 -23.11 -6.12 -20.74
N LEU A 63 -23.52 -7.29 -20.26
CA LEU A 63 -23.14 -7.79 -18.94
C LEU A 63 -21.62 -7.96 -18.81
N THR A 64 -20.98 -8.51 -19.85
CA THR A 64 -19.53 -8.69 -19.92
C THR A 64 -18.82 -7.35 -19.85
N ARG A 65 -19.28 -6.37 -20.63
CA ARG A 65 -18.73 -5.01 -20.61
C ARG A 65 -18.83 -4.34 -19.24
N ILE A 66 -19.96 -4.51 -18.54
CA ILE A 66 -20.15 -3.97 -17.18
C ILE A 66 -19.17 -4.65 -16.21
N LYS A 67 -19.05 -5.98 -16.27
CA LYS A 67 -18.13 -6.74 -15.43
C LYS A 67 -16.67 -6.34 -15.67
N ASP A 68 -16.27 -6.18 -16.93
CA ASP A 68 -14.93 -5.76 -17.29
C ASP A 68 -14.62 -4.34 -16.82
N GLN A 69 -15.60 -3.43 -16.89
CA GLN A 69 -15.47 -2.08 -16.32
C GLN A 69 -15.29 -2.12 -14.80
N GLN A 70 -16.04 -2.98 -14.10
CA GLN A 70 -15.89 -3.15 -12.66
C GLN A 70 -14.50 -3.71 -12.29
N ILE A 71 -14.04 -4.74 -13.01
CA ILE A 71 -12.71 -5.32 -12.80
C ILE A 71 -11.63 -4.26 -13.05
N ALA A 72 -11.72 -3.52 -14.16
CA ALA A 72 -10.74 -2.48 -14.49
C ALA A 72 -10.69 -1.36 -13.43
N ASN A 73 -11.83 -0.97 -12.88
CA ASN A 73 -11.88 0.02 -11.81
C ASN A 73 -11.29 -0.51 -10.50
N LEU A 74 -11.63 -1.74 -10.12
CA LEU A 74 -11.08 -2.38 -8.93
C LEU A 74 -9.56 -2.52 -9.02
N THR A 75 -9.03 -2.96 -10.17
CA THR A 75 -7.59 -3.06 -10.40
C THR A 75 -6.91 -1.71 -10.30
N ARG A 76 -7.47 -0.66 -10.92
CA ARG A 76 -6.91 0.70 -10.82
C ARG A 76 -6.87 1.21 -9.38
N GLU A 77 -7.86 0.88 -8.56
CA GLU A 77 -7.86 1.26 -7.14
C GLU A 77 -6.81 0.49 -6.34
N GLN A 78 -6.69 -0.82 -6.57
CA GLN A 78 -5.66 -1.65 -5.95
C GLN A 78 -4.25 -1.18 -6.32
N ASP A 79 -4.01 -0.88 -7.60
CA ASP A 79 -2.72 -0.38 -8.07
C ASP A 79 -2.34 0.95 -7.42
N LYS A 80 -3.32 1.86 -7.25
CA LYS A 80 -3.11 3.13 -6.53
C LYS A 80 -2.75 2.91 -5.06
N GLN A 81 -3.44 1.98 -4.39
CA GLN A 81 -3.16 1.64 -3.00
C GLN A 81 -1.77 1.03 -2.86
N HIS A 82 -1.44 0.05 -3.71
CA HIS A 82 -0.15 -0.63 -3.71
C HIS A 82 1.00 0.35 -3.98
N THR A 83 0.85 1.24 -4.97
CA THR A 83 1.84 2.28 -5.29
C THR A 83 2.05 3.24 -4.11
N THR A 84 0.98 3.62 -3.43
CA THR A 84 1.05 4.52 -2.27
C THR A 84 1.77 3.84 -1.10
N GLU A 85 1.48 2.57 -0.85
CA GLU A 85 2.12 1.83 0.24
C GLU A 85 3.60 1.58 -0.05
N LEU A 86 3.95 1.20 -1.28
CA LEU A 86 5.34 1.04 -1.70
C LEU A 86 6.13 2.34 -1.50
N ARG A 87 5.57 3.48 -1.91
CA ARG A 87 6.20 4.79 -1.70
C ARG A 87 6.41 5.10 -0.21
N ARG A 88 5.47 4.73 0.66
CA ARG A 88 5.61 4.91 2.12
C ARG A 88 6.71 4.00 2.68
N GLN A 89 6.77 2.77 2.21
CA GLN A 89 7.81 1.82 2.60
C GLN A 89 9.19 2.33 2.20
N ASP A 90 9.35 2.78 0.96
CA ASP A 90 10.61 3.34 0.46
C ASP A 90 11.02 4.58 1.27
N GLN A 91 10.07 5.45 1.61
CA GLN A 91 10.35 6.61 2.47
C GLN A 91 10.79 6.22 3.87
N ARG A 92 10.19 5.20 4.47
CA ARG A 92 10.60 4.67 5.78
C ARG A 92 12.00 4.09 5.69
N GLN A 93 12.27 3.25 4.71
CA GLN A 93 13.58 2.65 4.49
C GLN A 93 14.66 3.71 4.24
N ALA A 94 14.39 4.70 3.39
CA ALA A 94 15.32 5.80 3.13
C ALA A 94 15.64 6.60 4.40
N LYS A 95 14.64 6.85 5.24
CA LYS A 95 14.84 7.51 6.54
C LYS A 95 15.67 6.65 7.49
N ASP A 96 15.44 5.34 7.52
CA ASP A 96 16.19 4.41 8.36
C ASP A 96 17.64 4.29 7.92
N PHE A 97 17.89 4.29 6.60
CA PHE A 97 19.24 4.33 6.02
C PHE A 97 19.95 5.62 6.37
N TYR A 98 19.32 6.78 6.15
CA TYR A 98 19.88 8.08 6.53
C TYR A 98 20.23 8.14 8.02
N SER A 99 19.30 7.72 8.87
CA SER A 99 19.50 7.74 10.32
C SER A 99 20.60 6.74 10.76
N ASN A 100 20.82 5.65 10.02
CA ASN A 100 21.90 4.70 10.29
C ASN A 100 23.26 5.28 9.88
N ASP A 101 23.30 5.98 8.75
CA ASP A 101 24.50 6.64 8.25
C ASP A 101 24.96 7.76 9.19
N VAL A 102 24.03 8.59 9.67
CA VAL A 102 24.31 9.60 10.71
C VAL A 102 24.84 8.96 11.98
N PHE A 103 24.23 7.85 12.43
CA PHE A 103 24.72 7.12 13.61
C PHE A 103 26.16 6.62 13.43
N LYS A 104 26.42 5.94 12.31
CA LYS A 104 27.74 5.37 12.01
C LYS A 104 28.80 6.46 11.91
N THR A 105 28.53 7.51 11.14
CA THR A 105 29.43 8.66 10.97
C THR A 105 29.74 9.32 12.30
N TYR A 106 28.72 9.50 13.16
CA TYR A 106 28.92 10.03 14.50
C TYR A 106 29.85 9.16 15.35
N ILE A 107 29.61 7.84 15.40
CA ILE A 107 30.45 6.92 16.19
C ILE A 107 31.89 6.94 15.69
N GLU A 108 32.11 6.84 14.38
CA GLU A 108 33.45 6.89 13.77
C GLU A 108 34.16 8.21 14.10
N ASP A 109 33.46 9.35 14.01
CA ASP A 109 34.02 10.66 14.30
C ASP A 109 34.43 10.83 15.76
N ILE A 110 33.60 10.37 16.71
CA ILE A 110 33.93 10.44 18.13
C ILE A 110 35.08 9.50 18.46
N LEU A 111 35.07 8.26 17.95
CA LEU A 111 36.17 7.32 18.14
C LEU A 111 37.48 7.88 17.61
N ASN A 112 37.49 8.43 16.39
CA ASN A 112 38.66 9.07 15.80
C ASN A 112 39.15 10.26 16.64
N SER A 113 38.24 11.08 17.16
CA SER A 113 38.61 12.19 18.07
C SER A 113 39.22 11.71 19.38
N LEU A 114 38.73 10.59 19.94
CA LEU A 114 39.26 10.01 21.17
C LEU A 114 40.62 9.34 20.94
N PHE A 115 40.79 8.59 19.84
CA PHE A 115 42.05 7.92 19.51
C PHE A 115 43.16 8.93 19.21
N LYS A 116 42.89 9.98 18.40
CA LYS A 116 43.88 11.02 18.10
C LYS A 116 44.39 11.71 19.37
N ALA A 117 43.49 11.99 20.32
CA ALA A 117 43.86 12.61 21.59
C ALA A 117 44.78 11.74 22.46
N ASN A 118 44.75 10.41 22.29
CA ASN A 118 45.62 9.50 23.04
C ASN A 118 47.03 9.38 22.45
N HIS A 119 47.20 9.70 21.16
CA HIS A 119 48.47 9.56 20.44
C HIS A 119 49.20 10.89 20.19
N GLU A 120 48.49 12.01 20.07
CA GLU A 120 49.08 13.33 19.82
C GLU A 120 48.92 14.23 21.06
N SER A 121 49.89 14.20 21.98
CA SER A 121 49.90 15.00 23.22
C SER A 121 50.00 16.53 23.03
N LYS A 122 49.88 17.03 21.79
CA LYS A 122 50.19 18.43 21.43
C LYS A 122 49.15 19.16 20.60
N PHE A 123 48.03 18.55 20.19
CA PHE A 123 47.05 19.25 19.37
C PHE A 123 45.65 19.26 19.97
N VAL A 124 45.11 20.48 20.02
CA VAL A 124 43.80 20.91 20.55
C VAL A 124 43.80 21.12 22.06
N ASP A 125 43.76 22.41 22.42
CA ASP A 125 43.46 22.95 23.75
C ASP A 125 42.40 22.07 24.45
N ASP A 126 42.80 21.37 25.51
CA ASP A 126 42.02 20.33 26.20
C ASP A 126 40.61 20.80 26.57
N ALA A 127 40.44 22.11 26.76
CA ALA A 127 39.17 22.78 27.03
C ALA A 127 38.17 22.78 25.86
N THR A 128 38.60 22.74 24.60
CA THR A 128 37.71 22.87 23.41
C THR A 128 37.12 21.53 22.97
N ARG A 129 37.78 20.42 23.29
CA ARG A 129 37.38 19.06 22.90
C ARG A 129 36.06 18.58 23.54
N PRO A 130 35.82 18.75 24.86
CA PRO A 130 34.52 18.43 25.45
C PRO A 130 33.38 19.23 24.82
N SER A 131 33.65 20.50 24.46
CA SER A 131 32.69 21.37 23.79
C SER A 131 32.35 20.88 22.37
N TYR A 132 33.36 20.43 21.62
CA TYR A 132 33.17 19.83 20.29
C TYR A 132 32.34 18.55 20.35
N ILE A 133 32.72 17.60 21.22
CA ILE A 133 32.01 16.33 21.42
C ILE A 133 30.56 16.62 21.81
N ARG A 134 30.35 17.52 22.78
CA ARG A 134 29.01 17.92 23.23
C ARG A 134 28.15 18.47 22.09
N ALA A 135 28.67 19.42 21.32
CA ALA A 135 27.94 20.01 20.21
C ALA A 135 27.56 18.93 19.17
N LYS A 136 28.50 18.04 18.85
CA LYS A 136 28.29 16.97 17.87
C LYS A 136 27.30 15.92 18.35
N THR A 137 27.39 15.51 19.61
CA THR A 137 26.41 14.63 20.27
C THR A 137 25.02 15.23 20.23
N LEU A 138 24.87 16.52 20.57
CA LEU A 138 23.56 17.17 20.56
C LEU A 138 22.96 17.23 19.15
N THR A 139 23.77 17.48 18.13
CA THR A 139 23.34 17.46 16.73
C THR A 139 22.92 16.04 16.31
N ALA A 140 23.75 15.02 16.58
CA ALA A 140 23.43 13.63 16.25
C ALA A 140 22.16 13.14 16.96
N LEU A 141 21.98 13.46 18.25
CA LEU A 141 20.80 13.06 19.02
C LEU A 141 19.49 13.70 18.50
N ARG A 142 19.55 14.85 17.81
CA ARG A 142 18.35 15.46 17.22
C ARG A 142 17.87 14.71 15.97
N GLU A 143 18.78 14.09 15.25
CA GLU A 143 18.49 13.42 13.98
C GLU A 143 18.21 11.91 14.16
N LEU A 144 18.63 11.33 15.28
CA LEU A 144 18.50 9.90 15.55
C LEU A 144 17.14 9.48 16.11
N ASP A 145 16.70 8.29 15.70
CA ASP A 145 15.54 7.60 16.27
C ASP A 145 15.73 7.27 17.77
N PRO A 146 14.64 7.06 18.55
CA PRO A 146 14.74 6.80 19.99
C PRO A 146 15.63 5.62 20.37
N ASP A 147 15.68 4.58 19.55
CA ASP A 147 16.45 3.37 19.88
C ASP A 147 17.94 3.59 19.65
N ARG A 148 18.34 4.23 18.55
CA ARG A 148 19.75 4.62 18.34
C ARG A 148 20.23 5.69 19.31
N ARG A 149 19.35 6.58 19.76
CA ARG A 149 19.68 7.53 20.85
C ARG A 149 20.10 6.82 22.13
N LYS A 150 19.45 5.70 22.50
CA LYS A 150 19.85 4.89 23.66
C LYS A 150 21.28 4.36 23.49
N HIS A 151 21.62 3.88 22.30
CA HIS A 151 22.97 3.38 22.00
C HIS A 151 24.03 4.48 22.07
N VAL A 152 23.73 5.68 21.54
CA VAL A 152 24.63 6.84 21.67
C VAL A 152 24.85 7.20 23.14
N LEU A 153 23.78 7.22 23.95
CA LEU A 153 23.88 7.52 25.37
C LEU A 153 24.69 6.47 26.13
N LEU A 154 24.46 5.18 25.85
CA LEU A 154 25.23 4.09 26.44
C LEU A 154 26.72 4.19 26.07
N PHE A 155 27.02 4.45 24.80
CA PHE A 155 28.39 4.65 24.33
C PHE A 155 29.09 5.83 25.05
N LEU A 156 28.41 6.96 25.23
CA LEU A 156 28.96 8.10 25.97
C LEU A 156 29.23 7.79 27.44
N TYR A 157 28.40 6.95 28.04
CA TYR A 157 28.58 6.48 29.41
C TYR A 157 29.78 5.52 29.52
N GLU A 158 29.87 4.53 28.63
CA GLU A 158 31.00 3.56 28.59
C GLU A 158 32.35 4.26 28.37
N THR A 159 32.36 5.30 27.54
CA THR A 159 33.55 6.12 27.27
C THR A 159 33.85 7.15 28.36
N LYS A 160 33.05 7.19 29.45
CA LYS A 160 33.15 8.16 30.56
C LYS A 160 33.09 9.63 30.11
N LEU A 161 32.48 9.89 28.95
CA LEU A 161 32.23 11.25 28.45
C LEU A 161 31.07 11.92 29.17
N ILE A 162 30.15 11.11 29.71
CA ILE A 162 29.09 11.55 30.61
C ILE A 162 29.13 10.73 31.89
N ASN A 163 28.99 11.39 33.04
CA ASN A 163 28.75 10.72 34.30
C ASN A 163 27.24 10.70 34.55
N MET A 164 26.69 9.51 34.70
CA MET A 164 25.27 9.31 35.01
C MET A 164 25.11 9.38 36.53
N GLN A 165 24.88 10.58 37.08
CA GLN A 165 24.43 10.68 38.47
C GLN A 165 22.91 10.51 38.51
N LEU A 166 22.48 9.34 38.99
CA LEU A 166 21.07 9.08 39.31
C LEU A 166 20.69 9.99 40.48
N ALA A 167 20.00 11.09 40.19
CA ALA A 167 19.44 11.95 41.23
C ALA A 167 18.07 11.40 41.63
N THR A 168 18.01 10.68 42.74
CA THR A 168 16.75 10.32 43.39
C THR A 168 16.22 11.53 44.16
N GLU A 169 15.44 12.38 43.52
CA GLU A 169 14.59 13.34 44.24
C GLU A 169 13.29 12.64 44.64
N ASN A 170 13.14 12.44 45.95
CA ASN A 170 11.92 12.20 46.71
C ASN A 170 10.64 11.94 45.90
N GLY A 171 10.42 10.66 45.55
CA GLY A 171 9.11 10.16 45.17
C GLY A 171 8.65 10.50 43.74
N SER A 172 8.86 9.53 42.85
CA SER A 172 8.02 9.20 41.69
C SER A 172 8.47 9.54 40.26
N PHE A 173 9.63 10.13 40.00
CA PHE A 173 10.22 10.10 38.65
C PHE A 173 11.76 10.06 38.69
N MET A 174 12.38 9.07 38.04
CA MET A 174 13.83 9.05 37.83
C MET A 174 14.22 10.10 36.79
N LEU A 175 14.77 11.21 37.24
CA LEU A 175 15.38 12.22 36.38
C LEU A 175 16.85 11.86 36.12
N LEU A 176 17.18 11.63 34.86
CA LEU A 176 18.56 11.40 34.43
C LEU A 176 19.34 12.72 34.51
N LYS A 177 20.08 12.94 35.60
CA LYS A 177 20.94 14.11 35.74
C LYS A 177 22.27 13.80 35.08
N ILE A 178 22.44 14.25 33.83
CA ILE A 178 23.71 14.14 33.11
C ILE A 178 24.66 15.20 33.67
N THR A 179 25.52 14.82 34.62
CA THR A 179 26.56 15.70 35.18
C THR A 179 27.84 15.59 34.36
N GLY A 180 28.40 16.75 33.99
CA GLY A 180 29.46 16.89 32.96
C GLY A 180 29.11 17.90 31.85
N LEU A 181 27.86 18.40 31.84
CA LEU A 181 27.34 19.39 30.90
C LEU A 181 27.09 20.75 31.58
N GLU A 182 28.00 21.22 32.44
CA GLU A 182 27.82 22.53 33.08
C GLU A 182 27.59 23.62 32.01
N PRO A 183 26.64 24.54 32.22
CA PRO A 183 26.51 25.70 31.36
C PRO A 183 27.78 26.53 31.50
N LEU A 184 28.44 26.82 30.37
CA LEU A 184 29.48 27.84 30.33
C LEU A 184 28.96 29.06 31.08
N LYS A 185 29.62 29.43 32.18
CA LYS A 185 29.43 30.73 32.82
C LYS A 185 29.59 31.76 31.72
N SER A 186 28.47 32.31 31.27
CA SER A 186 28.46 33.43 30.35
C SER A 186 29.22 34.55 31.02
N THR A 187 30.46 34.79 30.59
CA THR A 187 31.17 36.00 30.97
C THR A 187 30.33 37.17 30.45
N PRO A 188 30.15 38.23 31.27
CA PRO A 188 29.37 39.38 30.86
C PRO A 188 30.07 40.02 29.66
N VAL A 189 29.47 39.89 28.47
CA VAL A 189 29.89 40.60 27.28
C VAL A 189 29.69 42.09 27.56
N LYS A 190 30.81 42.80 27.67
CA LYS A 190 30.89 44.24 27.84
C LYS A 190 30.18 44.88 26.65
N SER A 191 29.18 45.70 26.96
CA SER A 191 28.34 46.45 26.03
C SER A 191 29.17 47.22 25.00
N ALA A 192 28.85 47.02 23.72
CA ALA A 192 29.17 47.95 22.64
C ALA A 192 27.88 48.67 22.19
N PRO A 193 27.98 49.93 21.72
CA PRO A 193 26.86 50.85 21.70
C PRO A 193 25.97 50.71 20.47
N SER A 194 24.67 50.84 20.74
CA SER A 194 23.64 51.55 19.98
C SER A 194 23.77 51.56 18.45
N GLY A 195 22.85 50.85 17.80
CA GLY A 195 22.53 51.11 16.40
C GLY A 195 21.73 49.96 15.80
N ILE A 196 20.52 50.30 15.36
CA ILE A 196 19.62 49.51 14.49
C ILE A 196 18.56 48.71 15.24
N ALA A 197 17.35 49.24 15.10
CA ALA A 197 16.10 48.73 15.59
C ALA A 197 15.62 47.48 14.82
N ALA A 198 14.75 46.75 15.52
CA ALA A 198 13.62 46.01 14.98
C ALA A 198 13.89 44.67 14.26
N TRP A 199 13.97 43.58 15.03
CA TRP A 199 13.27 42.33 14.68
C TRP A 199 12.57 41.75 15.92
N LYS A 200 11.26 41.52 15.78
CA LYS A 200 10.31 41.08 16.79
C LYS A 200 10.46 39.58 17.12
N LYS A 201 10.23 39.27 18.40
CA LYS A 201 9.70 38.00 18.97
C LYS A 201 10.47 36.71 18.66
N THR A 202 11.39 36.36 19.54
CA THR A 202 11.74 34.97 19.87
C THR A 202 10.69 34.37 20.83
N PRO A 203 10.08 33.21 20.55
CA PRO A 203 9.52 32.39 21.61
C PRO A 203 10.66 31.65 22.30
N SER A 204 10.97 32.05 23.54
CA SER A 204 11.81 31.30 24.46
C SER A 204 11.06 30.03 24.88
N SER A 205 11.05 29.00 24.04
CA SER A 205 10.68 27.66 24.49
C SER A 205 11.97 26.92 24.87
N LEU A 206 12.26 26.93 26.17
CA LEU A 206 13.01 25.85 26.78
C LEU A 206 12.24 24.56 26.49
N ALA A 207 12.68 23.81 25.48
CA ALA A 207 12.19 22.47 25.21
C ALA A 207 12.62 21.60 26.39
N LEU A 208 11.75 21.53 27.40
CA LEU A 208 11.83 20.61 28.50
C LEU A 208 11.49 19.23 27.92
N VAL A 209 12.49 18.55 27.37
CA VAL A 209 12.33 17.21 26.81
C VAL A 209 12.14 16.25 27.98
N LYS A 210 10.88 16.02 28.37
CA LYS A 210 10.51 14.94 29.29
C LYS A 210 10.77 13.62 28.59
N PHE A 211 11.87 12.95 28.93
CA PHE A 211 12.08 11.55 28.60
C PHE A 211 11.39 10.70 29.67
N THR A 212 10.23 10.15 29.36
CA THR A 212 9.66 9.03 30.12
C THR A 212 10.41 7.77 29.72
N PHE A 213 11.38 7.38 30.54
CA PHE A 213 12.07 6.10 30.43
C PHE A 213 11.21 5.06 31.13
N GLU A 214 10.64 4.09 30.42
CA GLU A 214 10.00 2.94 31.06
C GLU A 214 11.08 2.12 31.79
N SER A 215 11.19 2.35 33.09
CA SER A 215 12.22 1.85 34.00
C SER A 215 12.17 0.34 34.27
N ASN A 216 11.22 -0.40 33.70
CA ASN A 216 11.04 -1.81 33.99
C ASN A 216 12.02 -2.74 33.24
N ALA A 217 12.65 -2.28 32.14
CA ALA A 217 13.57 -3.13 31.38
C ALA A 217 15.00 -3.16 31.96
N LEU A 218 15.51 -2.03 32.46
CA LEU A 218 16.89 -1.96 32.97
C LEU A 218 17.07 -2.55 34.38
N LEU A 219 16.03 -2.53 35.22
CA LEU A 219 16.08 -3.20 36.52
C LEU A 219 16.22 -4.73 36.40
N LYS A 220 15.69 -5.35 35.34
CA LYS A 220 15.89 -6.78 35.09
C LYS A 220 17.33 -7.12 34.73
N TYR A 221 18.03 -6.27 33.97
CA TYR A 221 19.42 -6.54 33.60
C TYR A 221 20.42 -6.31 34.74
N ALA A 222 20.15 -5.36 35.64
CA ALA A 222 21.01 -5.09 36.80
C ALA A 222 20.89 -6.16 37.91
N LEU A 223 19.73 -6.80 38.06
CA LEU A 223 19.49 -7.84 39.08
C LEU A 223 19.93 -9.24 38.66
N ILE A 224 20.26 -9.48 37.39
CA ILE A 224 20.71 -10.79 36.90
C ILE A 224 22.24 -10.95 36.96
N ASN A 225 22.99 -9.85 37.07
CA ASN A 225 24.46 -9.85 37.05
C ASN A 225 25.12 -9.50 38.41
N THR A 226 24.39 -9.67 39.51
CA THR A 226 24.91 -9.61 40.89
C THR A 226 24.66 -10.93 41.58
#